data_AF-A0AAW0F8A7-F1
#
_entry.id   AF-A0AAW0F8A7-F1
#
_cell.length_a   1.000
_cell.length_b   1.000
_cell.length_c   1.000
_cell.angle_alpha   90.00
_cell.angle_beta   90.00
_cell.angle_gamma   90.00
#
_symmetry.space_group_name_H-M   'P 1'
#
loop_
_entity.id
_entity.type
_entity.pdbx_description
1 polymer ?
#
loop_
_entity_poly.entity_id
_entity_poly.type
_entity_poly.pdbx_seq_one_letter_code
_entity_poly.pdbx_strand_id
1 'polypeptide(L)'
;MEKQVTLRSIAYIGILAYHALTNASQWESAYNGIDYTAMYNFIIDSFPSGSDRLRELLAWWTRQVFGAVSQGNVAGVTTAQRSLQLLNGQ
;
A
#
# COMPACT_ATOMS: atom_id res chain seq x y z
N MET A 1 15.39 -0.33 -3.72
CA MET A 1 14.20 0.41 -3.28
C MET A 1 13.50 -0.41 -2.21
N GLU A 2 13.25 0.17 -1.04
CA GLU A 2 12.48 -0.50 0.01
C GLU A 2 11.03 -0.66 -0.46
N LYS A 3 10.47 -1.87 -0.34
CA LYS A 3 9.07 -2.17 -0.71
C LYS A 3 8.13 -1.67 0.39
N GLN A 4 7.95 -0.35 0.45
CA GLN A 4 7.09 0.29 1.44
C GLN A 4 6.18 1.33 0.82
N VAL A 5 4.94 1.39 1.30
CA VAL A 5 4.02 2.48 0.98
C VAL A 5 4.39 3.68 1.83
N THR A 6 4.49 4.85 1.19
CA THR A 6 4.74 6.13 1.86
C THR A 6 3.49 6.99 1.85
N LEU A 7 3.39 7.93 2.79
CA LEU A 7 2.30 8.90 2.80
C LEU A 7 2.25 9.70 1.49
N ARG A 8 3.42 10.02 0.92
CA ARG A 8 3.58 10.66 -0.39
C ARG A 8 2.96 9.84 -1.52
N SER A 9 3.19 8.54 -1.54
CA SER A 9 2.57 7.67 -2.54
C SER A 9 1.04 7.58 -2.37
N ILE A 10 0.52 7.57 -1.14
CA ILE A 10 -0.93 7.59 -0.90
C ILE A 10 -1.54 8.90 -1.39
N ALA A 11 -0.94 10.04 -1.05
CA ALA A 11 -1.40 11.35 -1.51
C ALA A 11 -1.40 11.45 -3.04
N TYR A 12 -0.34 10.95 -3.69
CA TYR A 12 -0.26 10.90 -5.15
C TYR A 12 -1.38 10.07 -5.77
N ILE A 13 -1.64 8.86 -5.27
CA ILE A 13 -2.75 8.00 -5.73
C ILE A 13 -4.10 8.67 -5.47
N GLY A 14 -4.28 9.37 -4.35
CA GLY A 14 -5.50 10.12 -4.04
C GLY A 14 -5.81 11.19 -5.09
N ILE A 15 -4.79 11.92 -5.55
CA ILE A 15 -4.94 12.93 -6.62
C ILE A 15 -5.26 12.25 -7.96
N LEU A 16 -4.57 11.15 -8.29
CA LEU A 16 -4.87 10.40 -9.52
C LEU A 16 -6.32 9.90 -9.52
N ALA A 17 -6.79 9.35 -8.40
CA ALA A 17 -8.17 8.89 -8.26
C ALA A 17 -9.18 10.04 -8.36
N TYR A 18 -8.90 11.19 -7.71
CA TYR A 18 -9.72 12.39 -7.86
C TYR A 18 -9.82 12.83 -9.32
N HIS A 19 -8.67 12.96 -10.00
CA HIS A 19 -8.62 13.37 -11.39
C HIS A 19 -9.39 12.41 -12.32
N ALA A 20 -9.25 11.10 -12.10
CA ALA A 20 -9.97 10.08 -12.88
C ALA A 20 -11.50 10.15 -12.71
N LEU A 21 -11.99 10.76 -11.63
CA LEU A 21 -13.42 10.99 -11.39
C LEU A 21 -13.93 12.31 -11.98
N THR A 22 -13.03 13.14 -12.52
CA THR A 22 -13.40 14.38 -13.21
C THR A 22 -13.71 14.12 -14.68
N ASN A 23 -14.27 15.14 -15.34
CA ASN A 23 -14.44 15.20 -16.80
C ASN A 23 -13.24 15.84 -17.52
N ALA A 24 -12.08 15.93 -16.87
CA ALA A 24 -10.88 16.49 -17.47
C ALA A 24 -10.38 15.60 -18.62
N SER A 25 -10.06 16.21 -19.77
CA SER A 25 -9.55 15.49 -20.95
C SER A 25 -8.05 15.23 -20.88
N GLN A 26 -7.34 15.94 -20.00
CA GLN A 26 -5.89 15.86 -19.83
C GLN A 26 -5.50 16.17 -18.39
N TRP A 27 -4.29 15.77 -18.02
CA TRP A 27 -3.73 16.11 -16.72
C TRP A 27 -3.38 17.61 -16.62
N GLU A 28 -3.86 18.26 -15.58
CA GLU A 28 -3.60 19.68 -15.28
C GLU A 28 -3.22 19.83 -13.81
N SER A 29 -2.50 20.90 -13.45
CA SER A 29 -2.08 21.15 -12.05
C SER A 29 -3.23 21.59 -11.15
N ALA A 30 -4.31 22.11 -11.74
CA ALA A 30 -5.54 22.44 -11.07
C ALA A 30 -6.72 22.18 -12.01
N TYR A 31 -7.85 21.72 -11.47
CA TYR A 31 -9.06 21.46 -12.26
C TYR A 31 -10.31 21.67 -11.40
N ASN A 32 -11.38 22.24 -11.97
CA ASN A 32 -12.63 22.53 -11.26
C ASN A 32 -12.45 23.26 -9.91
N GLY A 33 -11.48 24.18 -9.85
CA GLY A 33 -11.19 24.95 -8.63
C GLY A 33 -10.38 24.20 -7.57
N ILE A 34 -9.97 22.97 -7.83
CA ILE A 34 -9.08 22.20 -6.96
C ILE A 34 -7.66 22.25 -7.51
N ASP A 35 -6.75 22.84 -6.74
CA ASP A 35 -5.31 22.76 -6.98
C ASP A 35 -4.79 21.43 -6.43
N TYR A 36 -4.23 20.59 -7.30
CA TYR A 36 -3.74 19.27 -6.93
C TYR A 36 -2.51 19.30 -6.03
N THR A 37 -1.68 20.35 -6.15
CA THR A 37 -0.54 20.57 -5.26
C THR A 37 -1.02 20.95 -3.87
N ALA A 38 -2.02 21.84 -3.78
CA ALA A 38 -2.64 22.19 -2.50
C ALA A 38 -3.31 20.97 -1.85
N MET A 39 -4.04 20.16 -2.63
CA MET A 39 -4.67 18.93 -2.15
C MET A 39 -3.64 17.90 -1.69
N TYR A 40 -2.53 17.74 -2.43
CA TYR A 40 -1.41 16.89 -2.02
C TYR A 40 -0.89 17.29 -0.64
N ASN A 41 -0.53 18.57 -0.49
CA ASN A 41 0.04 19.09 0.76
C ASN A 41 -0.96 18.96 1.91
N PHE A 42 -2.24 19.24 1.66
CA PHE A 42 -3.30 19.05 2.65
C PHE A 42 -3.37 17.61 3.16
N ILE A 43 -3.27 16.62 2.27
CA ILE A 43 -3.23 15.21 2.68
C ILE A 43 -1.99 14.93 3.53
N ILE A 44 -0.81 15.40 3.12
CA ILE A 44 0.43 15.20 3.89
C ILE A 44 0.32 15.83 5.29
N ASP A 45 -0.18 17.06 5.37
CA ASP A 45 -0.25 17.84 6.61
C ASP A 45 -1.32 17.30 7.58
N SER A 46 -2.37 16.65 7.05
CA SER A 46 -3.42 16.03 7.86
C SER A 46 -2.92 14.86 8.72
N PHE A 47 -1.75 14.28 8.39
CA PHE A 47 -1.15 13.20 9.16
C PHE A 47 0.10 13.69 9.88
N PRO A 48 0.02 13.99 11.19
CA PRO A 48 1.17 14.49 11.93
C PRO A 48 2.32 13.48 11.90
N SER A 49 3.51 13.99 11.61
CA SER A 49 4.76 13.25 11.62
C SER A 49 4.94 12.48 12.92
N GLY A 50 5.27 11.19 12.82
CA GLY A 50 5.55 10.35 13.99
C GLY A 50 4.32 9.78 14.69
N SER A 51 3.09 10.09 14.25
CA SER A 51 1.87 9.47 14.78
C SER A 51 1.90 7.95 14.64
N ASP A 52 1.63 7.22 15.73
CA ASP A 52 1.52 5.76 15.71
C ASP A 52 0.43 5.30 14.73
N ARG A 53 -0.67 6.06 14.63
CA ARG A 53 -1.76 5.81 13.67
C ARG A 53 -1.27 5.88 12.22
N LEU A 54 -0.42 6.85 11.89
CA LEU A 54 0.17 6.95 10.54
C LEU A 54 1.07 5.75 10.28
N ARG A 55 1.89 5.35 11.25
CA ARG A 55 2.79 4.20 11.13
C ARG A 55 2.03 2.90 10.89
N GLU A 56 0.97 2.67 11.66
CA GLU A 56 0.08 1.51 11.50
C GLU A 56 -0.62 1.49 10.14
N LEU A 57 -1.12 2.64 9.69
CA LEU A 57 -1.75 2.79 8.38
C LEU A 57 -0.79 2.45 7.24
N LEU A 58 0.44 3.00 7.27
CA LEU A 58 1.45 2.73 6.25
C LEU A 58 1.91 1.27 6.28
N ALA A 59 2.05 0.67 7.46
CA ALA A 59 2.37 -0.74 7.59
C ALA A 59 1.25 -1.64 7.03
N TRP A 60 -0.02 -1.29 7.29
CA TRP A 60 -1.16 -2.01 6.74
C TRP A 60 -1.17 -1.95 5.21
N TRP A 61 -1.04 -0.75 4.63
CA TRP A 61 -0.99 -0.58 3.18
C TRP A 61 0.21 -1.28 2.54
N THR A 62 1.37 -1.22 3.19
CA THR A 62 2.57 -1.93 2.73
C THR A 62 2.34 -3.44 2.63
N ARG A 63 1.64 -4.04 3.61
CA ARG A 63 1.24 -5.45 3.55
C ARG A 63 0.25 -5.74 2.42
N GLN A 64 -0.70 -4.86 2.15
CA GLN A 64 -1.65 -5.07 1.05
C GLN A 64 -0.98 -5.00 -0.33
N VAL A 65 -0.15 -3.99 -0.55
CA VAL A 65 0.46 -3.73 -1.87
C VAL A 65 1.63 -4.67 -2.15
N PHE A 66 2.48 -4.92 -1.14
CA PHE A 66 3.73 -5.68 -1.32
C PHE A 66 3.72 -7.06 -0.65
N GLY A 67 2.78 -7.34 0.26
CA GLY A 67 2.72 -8.60 1.01
C GLY A 67 2.16 -9.80 0.24
N ALA A 68 1.55 -9.56 -0.93
CA ALA A 68 1.03 -10.63 -1.79
C ALA A 68 2.12 -11.52 -2.42
N VAL A 69 3.41 -11.19 -2.28
CA VAL A 69 4.52 -11.98 -2.85
C VAL A 69 5.19 -12.93 -1.82
N SER A 70 4.75 -12.96 -0.56
CA SER A 70 5.39 -13.79 0.48
C SER A 70 4.48 -14.79 1.20
N GLN A 71 3.23 -14.99 0.78
CA GLN A 71 2.34 -16.03 1.33
C GLN A 71 1.98 -17.14 0.32
N GLY A 72 2.73 -17.25 -0.77
CA GLY A 72 2.78 -18.48 -1.56
C GLY A 72 3.68 -19.52 -0.89
N ASN A 73 3.09 -20.45 -0.13
CA ASN A 73 3.58 -21.82 0.08
C ASN A 73 4.90 -22.07 0.84
N VAL A 74 5.05 -21.64 2.09
CA VAL A 74 6.08 -22.26 2.98
C VAL A 74 5.51 -22.84 4.28
N ALA A 75 4.35 -22.38 4.74
CA ALA A 75 3.72 -22.93 5.95
C ALA A 75 3.08 -24.33 5.75
N GLY A 76 2.81 -24.74 4.51
CA GLY A 76 2.20 -26.04 4.20
C GLY A 76 3.19 -27.18 3.90
N VAL A 77 4.45 -26.86 3.53
CA VAL A 77 5.41 -27.87 3.07
C VAL A 77 6.10 -28.58 4.24
N THR A 78 6.33 -27.88 5.36
CA THR A 78 7.00 -28.46 6.53
C THR A 78 6.16 -29.49 7.27
N THR A 79 4.83 -29.34 7.33
CA THR A 79 3.95 -30.33 7.97
C THR A 79 3.80 -31.60 7.12
N ALA A 80 3.70 -31.45 5.79
CA ALA A 80 3.58 -32.58 4.86
C ALA A 80 4.87 -33.42 4.76
N GLN A 81 6.05 -32.79 4.82
CA GLN A 81 7.33 -33.53 4.81
C GLN A 81 7.56 -34.33 6.09
N ARG A 82 7.14 -33.81 7.26
CA ARG A 82 7.32 -34.49 8.55
C ARG A 82 6.44 -35.73 8.69
N SER A 83 5.25 -35.72 8.09
CA SER A 83 4.33 -36.85 8.10
C SER A 83 4.76 -37.98 7.15
N LEU A 84 5.39 -37.66 6.00
CA LEU A 84 5.99 -38.67 5.11
C LEU A 84 7.23 -39.35 5.71
N GLN A 85 8.02 -38.65 6.52
CA GLN A 85 9.18 -39.24 7.21
C GLN A 85 8.80 -40.22 8.32
N LEU A 86 7.64 -40.03 8.95
CA LEU A 86 7.12 -40.93 9.99
C LEU A 86 6.46 -42.20 9.40
N LEU A 87 5.97 -42.14 8.16
CA LEU A 87 5.35 -43.27 7.46
C LEU A 87 6.38 -44.18 6.76
N ASN A 88 7.57 -43.69 6.43
CA ASN A 88 8.64 -44.48 5.81
C ASN A 88 9.67 -45.05 6.81
N GLY A 89 9.41 -44.93 8.11
CA GLY A 89 10.30 -45.31 9.20
C GLY A 89 9.83 -46.51 10.05
N GLN A 90 8.89 -47.31 9.55
CA GLN A 90 8.49 -48.61 10.12
C GLN A 90 8.71 -49.71 9.10
#